data_AF-A0A970UER8-F1
#
_entry.id   AF-A0A970UER8-F1
#
_cell.length_a   1.000
_cell.length_b   1.000
_cell.length_c   1.000
_cell.angle_alpha   90.00
_cell.angle_beta   90.00
_cell.angle_gamma   90.00
#
_symmetry.space_group_name_H-M   'P 1'
#
loop_
_entity.id
_entity.type
_entity.pdbx_description
1 polymer ?
#
loop_
_entity_poly.entity_id
_entity_poly.type
_entity_poly.pdbx_seq_one_letter_code
_entity_poly.pdbx_strand_id
1 'polypeptide(L)'
;MTFRNQKIPFTAFKNNRSFLTVGTLCLFIVSLFFFSPSPEADAAATVSRREFLSQLLQARGFPYPQGISDPADAALQCDLIPFLPGAAGESITRKEAVIFAVHSLGLFHEAGMLQSQRLPFRDIGRLSPSERGYLAAAYFMKPQIVKKGNSFQPGKKITPAEAKDIFTAIRSAQKKLVLSVKYVPVKGISVRIERTGTYFSLPKWRAVVNGFDTREDAGLFRDALAGLGIESTVDSQNYDWRVRSLFSDVYGPVRDFLKASGSLGKKGVVFYSGNGWDAVNAPRCWIMVTIDPGMYDLRPLFPPAGLSALAPLSVMASGADAAINGGFYSITGKESGSPIGILMDRGVLASPPYRGRTILGWNSRNKASFEQLEWSGEVHFPGVGFMNITAVNRNVRGDGVVFFTRHFGEKTPQPQVSAAEAVLDGNTCVEIRHGGGFPIPPGRSVVAFYGSVSRFASDLSPGDQLDIVQKMQGGSPAWGSMTYAVQGGPLLVRKGDVLFETENLSDGVVSRRHPRTAIGLTGSGQWFFFVGDGRNAVHSVGFTLAETADILKKNGAAYALNLDGGGSSSIFLGGRVVNALSDGRERPVSYGIGAFRRGVNK
;
A
#
# COMPACT_ATOMS: atom_id res chain seq x y z
N MET A 1 -33.12 16.75 -82.34
CA MET A 1 -31.89 17.29 -82.95
C MET A 1 -30.91 16.15 -83.09
N THR A 2 -30.66 15.79 -84.34
CA THR A 2 -29.67 14.83 -84.83
C THR A 2 -28.25 15.33 -84.60
N PHE A 3 -27.30 14.37 -84.53
CA PHE A 3 -25.95 14.30 -85.12
C PHE A 3 -25.00 13.58 -84.13
N ARG A 4 -24.67 12.30 -84.38
CA ARG A 4 -23.47 11.79 -85.13
C ARG A 4 -22.18 11.96 -84.28
N ASN A 5 -21.23 11.03 -84.18
CA ASN A 5 -20.93 9.82 -84.94
C ASN A 5 -19.68 9.12 -84.34
N GLN A 6 -19.47 7.86 -84.73
CA GLN A 6 -18.20 7.10 -84.86
C GLN A 6 -17.51 6.53 -83.59
N LYS A 7 -16.92 5.33 -83.57
CA LYS A 7 -16.54 4.35 -84.62
C LYS A 7 -16.34 2.96 -83.98
N ILE A 8 -16.63 1.91 -84.74
CA ILE A 8 -16.29 0.48 -84.50
C ILE A 8 -14.97 0.16 -85.24
N PRO A 9 -14.19 -0.85 -84.82
CA PRO A 9 -14.03 -2.08 -85.63
C PRO A 9 -14.12 -3.35 -84.76
N PHE A 10 -14.96 -4.36 -85.00
CA PHE A 10 -14.98 -5.40 -86.05
C PHE A 10 -13.72 -6.26 -86.16
N THR A 11 -13.84 -7.52 -85.72
CA THR A 11 -13.35 -8.79 -86.32
C THR A 11 -13.65 -9.91 -85.30
N ALA A 12 -13.98 -11.16 -85.59
CA ALA A 12 -14.46 -11.92 -86.75
C ALA A 12 -14.42 -13.40 -86.32
N PHE A 13 -15.52 -14.14 -86.55
CA PHE A 13 -15.57 -15.58 -86.92
C PHE A 13 -14.94 -16.67 -86.01
N LYS A 14 -15.76 -17.61 -85.54
CA LYS A 14 -15.99 -18.91 -86.25
C LYS A 14 -17.05 -19.79 -85.56
N ASN A 15 -18.03 -20.19 -86.38
CA ASN A 15 -18.93 -21.33 -86.19
C ASN A 15 -18.15 -22.66 -86.11
N ASN A 16 -18.68 -23.65 -85.39
CA ASN A 16 -19.08 -24.91 -86.03
C ASN A 16 -20.01 -25.76 -85.15
N ARG A 17 -21.12 -26.19 -85.77
CA ARG A 17 -22.07 -27.22 -85.32
C ARG A 17 -21.70 -28.55 -85.96
N SER A 18 -21.91 -29.66 -85.25
CA SER A 18 -22.30 -31.00 -85.78
C SER A 18 -22.33 -31.99 -84.60
N PHE A 19 -23.47 -32.48 -84.09
CA PHE A 19 -24.41 -33.53 -84.54
C PHE A 19 -23.94 -35.00 -84.36
N LEU A 20 -24.76 -35.75 -83.58
CA LEU A 20 -24.99 -37.22 -83.51
C LEU A 20 -23.79 -38.13 -83.14
N THR A 21 -23.89 -39.13 -82.26
CA THR A 21 -24.76 -40.33 -82.36
C THR A 21 -24.76 -41.13 -81.04
N VAL A 22 -25.78 -41.99 -80.90
CA VAL A 22 -26.23 -42.84 -79.78
C VAL A 22 -25.26 -43.98 -79.41
N GLY A 23 -25.20 -44.33 -78.11
CA GLY A 23 -24.60 -45.56 -77.59
C GLY A 23 -25.11 -45.92 -76.19
N THR A 24 -25.87 -47.02 -76.10
CA THR A 24 -26.60 -47.58 -74.95
C THR A 24 -25.68 -48.28 -73.94
N LEU A 25 -25.82 -48.04 -72.61
CA LEU A 25 -25.77 -49.10 -71.57
C LEU A 25 -26.14 -48.61 -70.14
N CYS A 26 -27.22 -49.18 -69.61
CA CYS A 26 -27.55 -49.59 -68.24
C CYS A 26 -27.09 -48.85 -66.95
N LEU A 27 -28.10 -48.59 -66.11
CA LEU A 27 -28.20 -48.67 -64.63
C LEU A 27 -27.35 -47.72 -63.75
N PHE A 28 -28.03 -46.74 -63.14
CA PHE A 28 -28.40 -46.69 -61.70
C PHE A 28 -28.94 -45.28 -61.38
N ILE A 29 -30.25 -45.15 -61.12
CA ILE A 29 -30.82 -43.91 -60.60
C ILE A 29 -30.60 -43.91 -59.09
N VAL A 30 -29.65 -43.11 -58.63
CA VAL A 30 -29.59 -42.62 -57.24
C VAL A 30 -29.86 -41.13 -57.30
N SER A 31 -31.01 -40.73 -56.75
CA SER A 31 -31.46 -39.35 -56.63
C SER A 31 -30.57 -38.59 -55.65
N LEU A 32 -29.54 -37.90 -56.14
CA LEU A 32 -28.79 -36.90 -55.36
C LEU A 32 -29.45 -35.53 -55.54
N PHE A 33 -30.17 -35.11 -54.51
CA PHE A 33 -30.57 -33.71 -54.33
C PHE A 33 -29.30 -32.84 -54.30
N PHE A 34 -29.19 -31.91 -55.25
CA PHE A 34 -28.27 -30.78 -55.15
C PHE A 34 -28.74 -29.85 -54.02
N PHE A 35 -28.14 -29.97 -52.83
CA PHE A 35 -28.10 -28.87 -51.88
C PHE A 35 -26.89 -27.99 -52.22
N SER A 36 -27.17 -26.87 -52.90
CA SER A 36 -26.26 -25.73 -52.93
C SER A 36 -26.16 -25.17 -51.51
N PRO A 37 -24.97 -25.06 -50.89
CA PRO A 37 -24.87 -24.29 -49.66
C PRO A 37 -24.99 -22.81 -50.02
N SER A 38 -26.07 -22.18 -49.56
CA SER A 38 -26.13 -20.74 -49.42
C SER A 38 -24.97 -20.26 -48.54
N PRO A 39 -24.28 -19.15 -48.87
CA PRO A 39 -23.27 -18.58 -48.01
C PRO A 39 -23.97 -17.91 -46.82
N GLU A 40 -24.30 -18.68 -45.79
CA GLU A 40 -24.47 -18.11 -44.46
C GLU A 40 -23.11 -17.53 -44.05
N ALA A 41 -23.08 -16.21 -43.90
CA ALA A 41 -21.96 -15.51 -43.34
C ALA A 41 -21.63 -16.14 -41.98
N ASP A 42 -20.44 -16.70 -41.89
CA ASP A 42 -19.86 -17.35 -40.71
C ASP A 42 -19.79 -16.34 -39.56
N ALA A 43 -20.88 -16.21 -38.80
CA ALA A 43 -20.94 -15.37 -37.62
C ALA A 43 -20.02 -16.01 -36.58
N ALA A 44 -18.77 -15.52 -36.52
CA ALA A 44 -17.73 -16.08 -35.67
C ALA A 44 -18.29 -16.38 -34.26
N ALA A 45 -18.32 -17.67 -33.91
CA ALA A 45 -18.89 -18.13 -32.64
C ALA A 45 -18.30 -17.32 -31.47
N THR A 46 -19.16 -16.86 -30.58
CA THR A 46 -18.78 -16.06 -29.40
C THR A 46 -18.95 -16.86 -28.13
N VAL A 47 -18.14 -16.57 -27.11
CA VAL A 47 -18.20 -17.26 -25.81
C VAL A 47 -19.23 -16.58 -24.90
N SER A 48 -20.13 -17.36 -24.30
CA SER A 48 -21.07 -16.86 -23.29
C SER A 48 -20.35 -16.56 -21.96
N ARG A 49 -20.92 -15.68 -21.12
CA ARG A 49 -20.37 -15.44 -19.77
C ARG A 49 -20.32 -16.72 -18.93
N ARG A 50 -21.36 -17.55 -18.97
CA ARG A 50 -21.43 -18.83 -18.25
C ARG A 50 -20.30 -19.77 -18.67
N GLU A 51 -20.09 -19.92 -19.98
CA GLU A 51 -19.02 -20.76 -20.52
C GLU A 51 -17.64 -20.23 -20.11
N PHE A 52 -17.41 -18.92 -20.22
CA PHE A 52 -16.15 -18.30 -19.81
C PHE A 52 -15.87 -18.52 -18.31
N LEU A 53 -16.86 -18.38 -17.45
CA LEU A 53 -16.71 -18.55 -16.00
C LEU A 53 -16.43 -20.00 -15.61
N SER A 54 -17.05 -20.96 -16.29
CA SER A 54 -16.74 -22.39 -16.13
C SER A 54 -15.28 -22.69 -16.47
N GLN A 55 -14.82 -22.19 -17.62
CA GLN A 55 -13.42 -22.36 -18.04
C GLN A 55 -12.45 -21.58 -17.15
N LEU A 56 -12.86 -20.43 -16.58
CA LEU A 56 -12.07 -19.66 -15.63
C LEU A 56 -11.82 -20.44 -14.34
N LEU A 57 -12.87 -21.01 -13.74
CA LEU A 57 -12.79 -21.88 -12.57
C LEU A 57 -11.84 -23.07 -12.83
N GLN A 58 -12.00 -23.73 -13.99
CA GLN A 58 -11.12 -24.83 -14.39
C GLN A 58 -9.67 -24.37 -14.60
N ALA A 59 -9.45 -23.20 -15.21
CA ALA A 59 -8.11 -22.66 -15.41
C ALA A 59 -7.43 -22.32 -14.07
N ARG A 60 -8.19 -21.85 -13.08
CA ARG A 60 -7.75 -21.60 -11.71
C ARG A 60 -7.57 -22.88 -10.87
N GLY A 61 -8.17 -23.99 -11.29
CA GLY A 61 -8.07 -25.27 -10.59
C GLY A 61 -8.77 -25.31 -9.23
N PHE A 62 -9.75 -24.42 -9.01
CA PHE A 62 -10.52 -24.42 -7.77
C PHE A 62 -11.74 -25.33 -7.87
N PRO A 63 -12.13 -26.02 -6.79
CA PRO A 63 -13.33 -26.83 -6.77
C PRO A 63 -14.58 -25.93 -6.81
N TYR A 64 -15.70 -26.50 -7.24
CA TYR A 64 -17.00 -25.88 -7.03
C TYR A 64 -17.31 -25.87 -5.53
N PRO A 65 -17.79 -24.74 -4.98
CA PRO A 65 -18.33 -24.73 -3.64
C PRO A 65 -19.47 -25.73 -3.47
N GLN A 66 -19.60 -26.30 -2.27
CA GLN A 66 -20.62 -27.30 -1.99
C GLN A 66 -22.02 -26.75 -2.26
N GLY A 67 -22.85 -27.51 -2.97
CA GLY A 67 -24.23 -27.14 -3.29
C GLY A 67 -24.40 -26.10 -4.41
N ILE A 68 -23.30 -25.62 -5.02
CA ILE A 68 -23.34 -24.66 -6.13
C ILE A 68 -22.86 -25.35 -7.40
N SER A 69 -23.72 -25.38 -8.43
CA SER A 69 -23.44 -26.03 -9.72
C SER A 69 -23.36 -25.06 -10.90
N ASP A 70 -24.00 -23.88 -10.82
CA ASP A 70 -23.87 -22.87 -11.87
C ASP A 70 -22.47 -22.22 -11.82
N PRO A 71 -21.74 -22.14 -12.95
CA PRO A 71 -20.39 -21.58 -12.98
C PRO A 71 -20.31 -20.10 -12.58
N ALA A 72 -21.34 -19.31 -12.88
CA ALA A 72 -21.33 -17.88 -12.54
C ALA A 72 -21.50 -17.69 -11.04
N ASP A 73 -22.40 -18.45 -10.42
CA ASP A 73 -22.56 -18.48 -8.97
C ASP A 73 -21.30 -19.00 -8.28
N ALA A 74 -20.70 -20.09 -8.77
CA ALA A 74 -19.45 -20.61 -8.22
C ALA A 74 -18.31 -19.58 -8.29
N ALA A 75 -18.14 -18.89 -9.43
CA ALA A 75 -17.12 -17.85 -9.58
C ALA A 75 -17.34 -16.67 -8.61
N LEU A 76 -18.59 -16.27 -8.39
CA LEU A 76 -18.96 -15.24 -7.41
C LEU A 76 -18.74 -15.68 -5.96
N GLN A 77 -18.91 -16.96 -5.67
CA GLN A 77 -18.74 -17.54 -4.33
C GLN A 77 -17.26 -17.84 -4.02
N CYS A 78 -16.40 -17.88 -5.04
CA CYS A 78 -14.95 -17.99 -4.92
C CYS A 78 -14.21 -16.65 -5.04
N ASP A 79 -14.93 -15.51 -5.15
CA ASP A 79 -14.35 -14.18 -5.40
C ASP A 79 -13.44 -14.13 -6.65
N LEU A 80 -13.78 -14.89 -7.70
CA LEU A 80 -13.02 -14.90 -8.96
C LEU A 80 -13.39 -13.75 -9.89
N ILE A 81 -14.57 -13.19 -9.68
CA ILE A 81 -15.05 -12.00 -10.39
C ILE A 81 -15.65 -11.01 -9.39
N PRO A 82 -15.51 -9.69 -9.63
CA PRO A 82 -16.02 -8.69 -8.71
C PRO A 82 -17.56 -8.61 -8.72
N PHE A 83 -18.18 -8.89 -9.86
CA PHE A 83 -19.63 -8.98 -10.07
C PHE A 83 -19.92 -9.63 -11.43
N LEU A 84 -21.17 -10.09 -11.62
CA LEU A 84 -21.66 -10.56 -12.92
C LEU A 84 -22.49 -9.47 -13.60
N PRO A 85 -22.04 -8.88 -14.72
CA PRO A 85 -22.84 -7.97 -15.53
C PRO A 85 -23.84 -8.74 -16.40
N GLY A 86 -25.11 -8.38 -16.34
CA GLY A 86 -26.15 -8.91 -17.22
C GLY A 86 -26.42 -10.41 -17.04
N ALA A 87 -27.06 -11.03 -18.03
CA ALA A 87 -27.39 -12.45 -17.98
C ALA A 87 -26.16 -13.34 -18.26
N ALA A 88 -26.08 -14.49 -17.59
CA ALA A 88 -24.99 -15.45 -17.76
C ALA A 88 -24.93 -16.07 -19.19
N GLY A 89 -26.05 -16.09 -19.92
CA GLY A 89 -26.12 -16.63 -21.29
C GLY A 89 -25.61 -15.67 -22.37
N GLU A 90 -25.48 -14.38 -22.08
CA GLU A 90 -25.00 -13.38 -23.05
C GLU A 90 -23.50 -13.54 -23.36
N SER A 91 -23.08 -13.11 -24.54
CA SER A 91 -21.68 -13.13 -24.96
C SER A 91 -20.82 -12.19 -24.10
N ILE A 92 -19.69 -12.70 -23.60
CA ILE A 92 -18.73 -11.92 -22.82
C ILE A 92 -17.96 -10.95 -23.72
N THR A 93 -17.79 -9.73 -23.23
CA THR A 93 -16.95 -8.72 -23.88
C THR A 93 -15.48 -8.88 -23.51
N ARG A 94 -14.57 -8.40 -24.35
CA ARG A 94 -13.13 -8.41 -24.08
C ARG A 94 -12.77 -7.65 -22.80
N LYS A 95 -13.48 -6.55 -22.52
CA LYS A 95 -13.34 -5.80 -21.26
C LYS A 95 -13.65 -6.68 -20.04
N GLU A 96 -14.80 -7.34 -20.03
CA GLU A 96 -15.22 -8.22 -18.93
C GLU A 96 -14.24 -9.38 -18.75
N ALA A 97 -13.85 -10.04 -19.84
CA ALA A 97 -12.91 -11.16 -19.81
C ALA A 97 -11.56 -10.78 -19.18
N VAL A 98 -11.04 -9.58 -19.47
CA VAL A 98 -9.81 -9.06 -18.87
C VAL A 98 -9.98 -8.75 -17.38
N ILE A 99 -11.08 -8.10 -16.99
CA ILE A 99 -11.36 -7.79 -15.58
C ILE A 99 -11.43 -9.08 -14.77
N PHE A 100 -12.18 -10.08 -15.26
CA PHE A 100 -12.36 -11.37 -14.58
C PHE A 100 -11.04 -12.14 -14.49
N ALA A 101 -10.27 -12.18 -15.58
CA ALA A 101 -8.98 -12.86 -15.59
C ALA A 101 -8.01 -12.26 -14.54
N VAL A 102 -7.86 -10.94 -14.53
CA VAL A 102 -6.97 -10.24 -13.59
C VAL A 102 -7.46 -10.34 -12.15
N HIS A 103 -8.77 -10.22 -11.91
CA HIS A 103 -9.33 -10.36 -10.57
C HIS A 103 -9.11 -11.77 -10.01
N SER A 104 -9.34 -12.81 -10.83
CA SER A 104 -9.11 -14.22 -10.46
C SER A 104 -7.65 -14.54 -10.11
N LEU A 105 -6.70 -13.68 -10.51
CA LEU A 105 -5.28 -13.80 -10.17
C LEU A 105 -4.91 -13.08 -8.87
N GLY A 106 -5.85 -12.38 -8.24
CA GLY A 106 -5.63 -11.61 -7.02
C GLY A 106 -4.93 -10.27 -7.27
N LEU A 107 -5.01 -9.74 -8.49
CA LEU A 107 -4.30 -8.52 -8.92
C LEU A 107 -5.12 -7.22 -8.77
N PHE A 108 -6.20 -7.25 -7.99
CA PHE A 108 -7.14 -6.12 -7.89
C PHE A 108 -6.55 -4.91 -7.14
N HIS A 109 -5.60 -5.14 -6.22
CA HIS A 109 -4.87 -4.03 -5.58
C HIS A 109 -3.91 -3.35 -6.56
N GLU A 110 -3.15 -4.12 -7.34
CA GLU A 110 -2.25 -3.59 -8.38
C GLU A 110 -3.05 -2.87 -9.47
N ALA A 111 -4.20 -3.42 -9.87
CA ALA A 111 -5.12 -2.72 -10.77
C ALA A 111 -5.49 -1.33 -10.20
N GLY A 112 -5.78 -1.24 -8.90
CA GLY A 112 -6.00 0.03 -8.19
C GLY A 112 -4.79 0.99 -8.21
N MET A 113 -3.57 0.46 -8.15
CA MET A 113 -2.34 1.26 -8.24
C MET A 113 -2.10 1.79 -9.66
N LEU A 114 -2.54 1.05 -10.69
CA LEU A 114 -2.20 1.30 -12.08
C LEU A 114 -3.28 2.07 -12.88
N GLN A 115 -4.32 2.58 -12.23
CA GLN A 115 -5.46 3.26 -12.87
C GLN A 115 -5.08 4.45 -13.77
N SER A 116 -4.00 5.16 -13.42
CA SER A 116 -3.49 6.31 -14.17
C SER A 116 -2.39 5.98 -15.18
N GLN A 117 -2.01 4.70 -15.33
CA GLN A 117 -0.95 4.33 -16.25
C GLN A 117 -1.33 4.62 -17.69
N ARG A 118 -0.32 5.03 -18.46
CA ARG A 118 -0.44 5.21 -19.91
C ARG A 118 -0.41 3.84 -20.57
N LEU A 119 -1.39 3.60 -21.43
CA LEU A 119 -1.52 2.37 -22.22
C LEU A 119 -1.51 2.71 -23.71
N PRO A 120 -1.07 1.79 -24.58
CA PRO A 120 -0.90 2.07 -26.01
C PRO A 120 -2.21 2.05 -26.82
N PHE A 121 -3.35 1.83 -26.18
CA PHE A 121 -4.65 1.65 -26.83
C PHE A 121 -5.37 2.99 -27.04
N ARG A 122 -5.82 3.27 -28.27
CA ARG A 122 -6.49 4.53 -28.63
C ARG A 122 -7.98 4.57 -28.26
N ASP A 123 -8.59 3.42 -28.05
CA ASP A 123 -10.04 3.20 -27.91
C ASP A 123 -10.50 2.90 -26.47
N ILE A 124 -9.67 3.26 -25.48
CA ILE A 124 -9.95 3.02 -24.05
C ILE A 124 -10.47 4.26 -23.32
N GLY A 125 -10.74 5.36 -24.03
CA GLY A 125 -11.17 6.63 -23.43
C GLY A 125 -12.49 6.56 -22.66
N ARG A 126 -13.34 5.56 -22.95
CA ARG A 126 -14.60 5.32 -22.23
C ARG A 126 -14.48 4.37 -21.03
N LEU A 127 -13.29 3.81 -20.78
CA LEU A 127 -13.06 2.96 -19.60
C LEU A 127 -12.95 3.83 -18.35
N SER A 128 -13.63 3.42 -17.27
CA SER A 128 -13.45 4.00 -15.94
C SER A 128 -12.02 3.82 -15.44
N PRO A 129 -11.55 4.61 -14.46
CA PRO A 129 -10.23 4.44 -13.86
C PRO A 129 -9.97 3.01 -13.37
N SER A 130 -10.96 2.37 -12.74
CA SER A 130 -10.85 0.99 -12.27
C SER A 130 -10.63 0.02 -13.44
N GLU A 131 -11.47 0.09 -14.49
CA GLU A 131 -11.33 -0.77 -15.68
C GLU A 131 -9.98 -0.56 -16.39
N ARG A 132 -9.48 0.69 -16.44
CA ARG A 132 -8.13 0.99 -16.96
C ARG A 132 -7.03 0.35 -16.12
N GLY A 133 -7.20 0.32 -14.80
CA GLY A 133 -6.29 -0.36 -13.87
C GLY A 133 -6.20 -1.86 -14.14
N TYR A 134 -7.34 -2.53 -14.31
CA TYR A 134 -7.40 -3.94 -14.68
C TYR A 134 -6.71 -4.20 -16.04
N LEU A 135 -6.98 -3.35 -17.03
CA LEU A 135 -6.32 -3.44 -18.33
C LEU A 135 -4.80 -3.22 -18.22
N ALA A 136 -4.34 -2.30 -17.38
CA ALA A 136 -2.93 -2.06 -17.14
C ALA A 136 -2.25 -3.27 -16.49
N ALA A 137 -2.87 -3.87 -15.47
CA ALA A 137 -2.36 -5.10 -14.85
C ALA A 137 -2.24 -6.24 -15.87
N ALA A 138 -3.29 -6.46 -16.69
CA ALA A 138 -3.29 -7.45 -17.76
C ALA A 138 -2.21 -7.25 -18.83
N TYR A 139 -1.86 -5.98 -19.09
CA TYR A 139 -0.85 -5.59 -20.06
C TYR A 139 0.59 -5.70 -19.51
N PHE A 140 0.81 -5.30 -18.26
CA PHE A 140 2.15 -5.28 -17.66
C PHE A 140 2.58 -6.61 -17.01
N MET A 141 1.63 -7.50 -16.69
CA MET A 141 1.95 -8.81 -16.15
C MET A 141 2.61 -9.73 -17.19
N LYS A 142 3.43 -10.66 -16.72
CA LYS A 142 3.97 -11.80 -17.46
C LYS A 142 3.51 -13.08 -16.80
N PRO A 143 2.97 -14.06 -17.55
CA PRO A 143 2.60 -13.99 -18.98
C PRO A 143 1.51 -12.93 -19.23
N GLN A 144 1.56 -12.26 -20.38
CA GLN A 144 0.59 -11.22 -20.72
C GLN A 144 -0.78 -11.83 -21.04
N ILE A 145 -1.84 -11.22 -20.50
CA ILE A 145 -3.23 -11.54 -20.89
C ILE A 145 -3.60 -10.71 -22.13
N VAL A 146 -3.21 -9.44 -22.16
CA VAL A 146 -3.46 -8.54 -23.30
C VAL A 146 -2.17 -8.33 -24.08
N LYS A 147 -2.18 -8.74 -25.35
CA LYS A 147 -1.04 -8.60 -26.27
C LYS A 147 -0.83 -7.13 -26.67
N LYS A 148 0.38 -6.81 -27.14
CA LYS A 148 0.72 -5.47 -27.66
C LYS A 148 -0.11 -5.14 -28.89
N GLY A 149 -0.53 -3.88 -29.01
CA GLY A 149 -1.33 -3.37 -30.12
C GLY A 149 -1.73 -1.90 -29.88
N ASN A 150 -2.47 -1.31 -30.82
CA ASN A 150 -2.93 0.08 -30.75
C ASN A 150 -4.45 0.22 -30.44
N SER A 151 -5.18 -0.90 -30.37
CA SER A 151 -6.62 -0.95 -30.10
C SER A 151 -6.93 -2.14 -29.19
N PHE A 152 -7.71 -1.89 -28.14
CA PHE A 152 -8.17 -2.90 -27.18
C PHE A 152 -9.56 -3.44 -27.54
N GLN A 153 -10.45 -2.64 -28.12
CA GLN A 153 -11.83 -2.97 -28.47
C GLN A 153 -12.64 -3.49 -27.27
N PRO A 154 -12.90 -2.66 -26.25
CA PRO A 154 -13.50 -3.11 -24.99
C PRO A 154 -14.86 -3.80 -25.16
N GLY A 155 -15.67 -3.37 -26.13
CA GLY A 155 -17.00 -3.93 -26.40
C GLY A 155 -17.03 -5.17 -27.29
N LYS A 156 -15.90 -5.54 -27.91
CA LYS A 156 -15.84 -6.71 -28.80
C LYS A 156 -16.19 -7.98 -28.02
N LYS A 157 -17.09 -8.79 -28.56
CA LYS A 157 -17.37 -10.14 -28.05
C LYS A 157 -16.21 -11.07 -28.40
N ILE A 158 -15.74 -11.85 -27.43
CA ILE A 158 -14.55 -12.69 -27.65
C ILE A 158 -14.90 -14.01 -28.33
N THR A 159 -13.97 -14.51 -29.14
CA THR A 159 -14.07 -15.85 -29.74
C THR A 159 -13.55 -16.93 -28.78
N PRO A 160 -13.89 -18.22 -29.01
CA PRO A 160 -13.31 -19.34 -28.26
C PRO A 160 -11.77 -19.37 -28.27
N ALA A 161 -11.15 -18.96 -29.39
CA ALA A 161 -9.70 -18.87 -29.49
C ALA A 161 -9.11 -17.78 -28.58
N GLU A 162 -9.75 -16.60 -28.53
CA GLU A 162 -9.34 -15.53 -27.61
C GLU A 162 -9.53 -15.93 -26.15
N ALA A 163 -10.62 -16.64 -25.81
CA ALA A 163 -10.82 -17.18 -24.47
C ALA A 163 -9.75 -18.22 -24.10
N LYS A 164 -9.42 -19.15 -25.00
CA LYS A 164 -8.36 -20.14 -24.81
C LYS A 164 -6.99 -19.51 -24.55
N ASP A 165 -6.66 -18.42 -25.25
CA ASP A 165 -5.44 -17.65 -25.02
C ASP A 165 -5.41 -17.06 -23.59
N ILE A 166 -6.52 -16.48 -23.13
CA ILE A 166 -6.65 -15.93 -21.77
C ILE A 166 -6.44 -17.04 -20.72
N PHE A 167 -7.12 -18.18 -20.86
CA PHE A 167 -6.97 -19.29 -19.90
C PHE A 167 -5.57 -19.89 -19.91
N THR A 168 -4.92 -19.93 -21.06
CA THR A 168 -3.51 -20.34 -21.17
C THR A 168 -2.60 -19.39 -20.39
N ALA A 169 -2.82 -18.08 -20.52
CA ALA A 169 -2.10 -17.08 -19.73
C ALA A 169 -2.36 -17.25 -18.22
N ILE A 170 -3.60 -17.49 -17.79
CA ILE A 170 -3.96 -17.72 -16.37
C ILE A 170 -3.25 -18.95 -15.79
N ARG A 171 -3.28 -20.10 -16.50
CA ARG A 171 -2.59 -21.32 -16.07
C ARG A 171 -1.07 -21.13 -15.96
N SER A 172 -0.50 -20.38 -16.90
CA SER A 172 0.93 -20.05 -16.90
C SER A 172 1.27 -19.06 -15.78
N ALA A 173 0.42 -18.07 -15.51
CA ALA A 173 0.60 -17.09 -14.45
C ALA A 173 0.61 -17.73 -13.05
N GLN A 174 -0.21 -18.76 -12.80
CA GLN A 174 -0.18 -19.47 -11.52
C GLN A 174 1.18 -20.07 -11.15
N LYS A 175 2.06 -20.29 -12.15
CA LYS A 175 3.39 -20.84 -11.95
C LYS A 175 4.50 -19.79 -11.91
N LYS A 176 4.29 -18.64 -12.58
CA LYS A 176 5.37 -17.67 -12.87
C LYS A 176 4.89 -16.23 -13.08
N LEU A 177 3.80 -15.84 -12.41
CA LEU A 177 3.30 -14.47 -12.49
C LEU A 177 4.36 -13.49 -12.01
N VAL A 178 4.66 -12.52 -12.86
CA VAL A 178 5.44 -11.32 -12.51
C VAL A 178 4.78 -10.12 -13.17
N LEU A 179 4.33 -9.15 -12.38
CA LEU A 179 3.97 -7.81 -12.83
C LEU A 179 5.04 -6.86 -12.31
N SER A 180 5.68 -6.13 -13.22
CA SER A 180 6.73 -5.17 -12.89
C SER A 180 6.51 -3.89 -13.67
N VAL A 181 6.22 -2.81 -12.95
CA VAL A 181 5.92 -1.50 -13.53
C VAL A 181 6.86 -0.47 -12.95
N LYS A 182 7.51 0.30 -13.82
CA LYS A 182 8.31 1.47 -13.44
C LYS A 182 7.78 2.71 -14.14
N TYR A 183 7.58 3.79 -13.40
CA TYR A 183 7.11 5.05 -13.95
C TYR A 183 7.62 6.24 -13.14
N VAL A 184 7.51 7.45 -13.71
CA VAL A 184 7.94 8.71 -13.11
C VAL A 184 6.70 9.59 -12.96
N PRO A 185 6.05 9.63 -11.79
CA PRO A 185 4.85 10.45 -11.58
C PRO A 185 5.14 11.95 -11.65
N VAL A 186 6.29 12.35 -11.11
CA VAL A 186 6.79 13.74 -11.13
C VAL A 186 8.30 13.72 -11.27
N LYS A 187 8.88 14.81 -11.79
CA LYS A 187 10.33 14.93 -11.95
C LYS A 187 11.05 14.68 -10.62
N GLY A 188 12.07 13.83 -10.64
CA GLY A 188 12.86 13.46 -9.47
C GLY A 188 12.27 12.38 -8.57
N ILE A 189 11.07 11.88 -8.87
CA ILE A 189 10.49 10.71 -8.18
C ILE A 189 10.27 9.61 -9.20
N SER A 190 10.82 8.42 -8.94
CA SER A 190 10.57 7.20 -9.73
C SER A 190 9.92 6.16 -8.85
N VAL A 191 8.90 5.49 -9.38
CA VAL A 191 8.16 4.44 -8.66
C VAL A 191 8.39 3.12 -9.38
N ARG A 192 8.69 2.08 -8.62
CA ARG A 192 8.70 0.68 -9.06
C ARG A 192 7.67 -0.09 -8.23
N ILE A 193 6.80 -0.81 -8.91
CA ILE A 193 5.83 -1.75 -8.33
C ILE A 193 6.21 -3.13 -8.85
N GLU A 194 6.35 -4.09 -7.95
CA GLU A 194 6.61 -5.48 -8.30
C GLU A 194 5.62 -6.40 -7.58
N ARG A 195 5.01 -7.28 -8.36
CA ARG A 195 4.06 -8.27 -7.88
C ARG A 195 4.40 -9.63 -8.47
N THR A 196 4.63 -10.62 -7.61
CA THR A 196 5.01 -11.98 -8.01
C THR A 196 4.11 -13.03 -7.40
N GLY A 197 3.86 -14.14 -8.11
CA GLY A 197 3.12 -15.29 -7.59
C GLY A 197 1.61 -15.08 -7.52
N THR A 198 0.87 -16.12 -7.16
CA THR A 198 -0.60 -16.10 -7.02
C THR A 198 -1.02 -17.00 -5.87
N TYR A 199 -2.15 -16.71 -5.23
CA TYR A 199 -2.79 -17.66 -4.33
C TYR A 199 -3.20 -18.92 -5.10
N PHE A 200 -3.06 -20.08 -4.48
CA PHE A 200 -3.25 -21.40 -5.10
C PHE A 200 -4.31 -22.26 -4.39
N SER A 201 -4.85 -21.77 -3.28
CA SER A 201 -6.02 -22.33 -2.59
C SER A 201 -7.00 -21.21 -2.28
N LEU A 202 -8.28 -21.54 -2.22
CA LEU A 202 -9.29 -20.56 -1.81
C LEU A 202 -8.99 -20.10 -0.38
N PRO A 203 -8.91 -18.78 -0.13
CA PRO A 203 -8.77 -18.28 1.23
C PRO A 203 -10.09 -18.49 1.98
N LYS A 204 -10.04 -18.32 3.30
CA LYS A 204 -11.23 -18.01 4.09
C LYS A 204 -11.39 -16.50 4.17
N TRP A 205 -12.61 -16.03 4.02
CA TRP A 205 -12.93 -14.60 3.99
C TRP A 205 -13.62 -14.14 5.27
N ARG A 206 -13.40 -12.86 5.59
CA ARG A 206 -14.18 -12.11 6.57
C ARG A 206 -14.24 -10.66 6.14
N ALA A 207 -15.41 -10.05 6.26
CA ALA A 207 -15.54 -8.60 6.16
C ALA A 207 -15.54 -7.96 7.54
N VAL A 208 -15.06 -6.72 7.60
CA VAL A 208 -14.97 -5.94 8.84
C VAL A 208 -15.34 -4.49 8.55
N VAL A 209 -16.15 -3.90 9.43
CA VAL A 209 -16.35 -2.45 9.52
C VAL A 209 -15.58 -1.96 10.74
N ASN A 210 -14.58 -1.11 10.52
CA ASN A 210 -13.71 -0.54 11.56
C ASN A 210 -14.19 0.85 11.98
N GLY A 211 -13.63 1.36 13.10
CA GLY A 211 -13.71 2.78 13.46
C GLY A 211 -14.93 3.15 14.28
N PHE A 212 -15.34 2.26 15.20
CA PHE A 212 -16.32 2.61 16.23
C PHE A 212 -15.58 3.10 17.48
N ASP A 213 -16.10 4.18 18.08
CA ASP A 213 -15.50 4.80 19.26
C ASP A 213 -15.75 3.99 20.52
N THR A 214 -16.95 3.40 20.63
CA THR A 214 -17.38 2.62 21.78
C THR A 214 -17.82 1.22 21.37
N ARG A 215 -17.89 0.32 22.36
CA ARG A 215 -18.42 -1.02 22.16
C ARG A 215 -19.92 -0.97 21.83
N GLU A 216 -20.60 -0.01 22.43
CA GLU A 216 -22.03 0.25 22.31
C GLU A 216 -22.38 0.64 20.88
N ASP A 217 -21.64 1.57 20.27
CA ASP A 217 -21.85 1.98 18.87
C ASP A 217 -21.63 0.81 17.90
N ALA A 218 -20.60 0.01 18.14
CA ALA A 218 -20.37 -1.21 17.37
C ALA A 218 -21.50 -2.23 17.58
N GLY A 219 -22.04 -2.34 18.80
CA GLY A 219 -23.20 -3.17 19.14
C GLY A 219 -24.46 -2.74 18.38
N LEU A 220 -24.78 -1.44 18.37
CA LEU A 220 -25.91 -0.90 17.61
C LEU A 220 -25.79 -1.19 16.12
N PHE A 221 -24.59 -1.06 15.55
CA PHE A 221 -24.36 -1.39 14.14
C PHE A 221 -24.51 -2.89 13.86
N ARG A 222 -24.01 -3.76 14.75
CA ARG A 222 -24.23 -5.22 14.68
C ARG A 222 -25.73 -5.54 14.70
N ASP A 223 -26.50 -4.90 15.57
CA ASP A 223 -27.94 -5.17 15.70
C ASP A 223 -28.72 -4.67 14.47
N ALA A 224 -28.32 -3.54 13.89
CA ALA A 224 -28.85 -3.08 12.61
C ALA A 224 -28.55 -4.07 11.46
N LEU A 225 -27.36 -4.67 11.43
CA LEU A 225 -27.04 -5.75 10.49
C LEU A 225 -27.90 -7.00 10.73
N ALA A 226 -28.13 -7.38 11.98
CA ALA A 226 -29.00 -8.51 12.33
C ALA A 226 -30.45 -8.28 11.85
N GLY A 227 -30.95 -7.04 11.94
CA GLY A 227 -32.24 -6.64 11.37
C GLY A 227 -32.33 -6.77 9.84
N LEU A 228 -31.19 -6.80 9.15
CA LEU A 228 -31.07 -7.08 7.71
C LEU A 228 -30.76 -8.57 7.42
N GLY A 229 -30.82 -9.44 8.44
CA GLY A 229 -30.53 -10.87 8.33
C GLY A 229 -29.02 -11.20 8.27
N ILE A 230 -28.15 -10.27 8.64
CA ILE A 230 -26.69 -10.46 8.61
C ILE A 230 -26.13 -10.72 10.01
N GLU A 231 -25.65 -11.93 10.24
CA GLU A 231 -24.96 -12.29 11.47
C GLU A 231 -23.55 -11.68 11.54
N SER A 232 -23.20 -11.11 12.70
CA SER A 232 -21.89 -10.47 12.91
C SER A 232 -21.48 -10.41 14.38
N THR A 233 -20.19 -10.15 14.64
CA THR A 233 -19.60 -10.07 15.99
C THR A 233 -18.87 -8.75 16.21
N VAL A 234 -18.78 -8.33 17.47
CA VAL A 234 -18.03 -7.12 17.90
C VAL A 234 -16.73 -7.55 18.60
N ASP A 235 -15.61 -6.95 18.22
CA ASP A 235 -14.34 -7.03 18.96
C ASP A 235 -13.60 -5.69 18.92
N SER A 236 -12.46 -5.62 19.61
CA SER A 236 -11.58 -4.45 19.59
C SER A 236 -10.17 -4.83 19.11
N GLN A 237 -9.55 -3.97 18.32
CA GLN A 237 -8.13 -4.07 17.97
C GLN A 237 -7.49 -2.68 17.99
N ASN A 238 -6.35 -2.54 18.70
CA ASN A 238 -5.63 -1.27 18.87
C ASN A 238 -6.52 -0.12 19.37
N TYR A 239 -7.31 -0.36 20.42
CA TYR A 239 -8.25 0.61 21.00
C TYR A 239 -9.38 1.09 20.07
N ASP A 240 -9.59 0.43 18.93
CA ASP A 240 -10.75 0.67 18.07
C ASP A 240 -11.70 -0.52 18.08
N TRP A 241 -12.99 -0.22 18.20
CA TRP A 241 -14.05 -1.20 18.09
C TRP A 241 -14.42 -1.43 16.63
N ARG A 242 -14.78 -2.67 16.31
CA ARG A 242 -15.13 -3.09 14.95
C ARG A 242 -16.18 -4.18 14.96
N VAL A 243 -16.93 -4.25 13.87
CA VAL A 243 -17.95 -5.27 13.61
C VAL A 243 -17.48 -6.15 12.47
N ARG A 244 -17.57 -7.47 12.65
CA ARG A 244 -17.01 -8.45 11.73
C ARG A 244 -18.07 -9.45 11.29
N SER A 245 -18.08 -9.80 10.02
CA SER A 245 -18.83 -10.96 9.54
C SER A 245 -18.30 -12.23 10.21
N LEU A 246 -19.09 -13.29 10.17
CA LEU A 246 -18.57 -14.63 10.40
C LEU A 246 -17.45 -14.95 9.39
N PHE A 247 -16.60 -15.90 9.78
CA PHE A 247 -15.59 -16.44 8.89
C PHE A 247 -16.26 -17.39 7.91
N SER A 248 -15.96 -17.25 6.61
CA SER A 248 -16.64 -18.04 5.58
C SER A 248 -15.68 -18.69 4.61
N ASP A 249 -16.02 -19.93 4.22
CA ASP A 249 -15.36 -20.70 3.16
C ASP A 249 -15.91 -20.34 1.76
N VAL A 250 -16.89 -19.45 1.69
CA VAL A 250 -17.42 -18.86 0.44
C VAL A 250 -17.57 -17.35 0.59
N TYR A 251 -17.53 -16.61 -0.50
CA TYR A 251 -17.52 -15.16 -0.49
C TYR A 251 -18.92 -14.51 -0.40
N GLY A 252 -20.00 -15.25 -0.71
CA GLY A 252 -21.37 -14.73 -0.68
C GLY A 252 -21.76 -14.02 0.62
N PRO A 253 -21.62 -14.66 1.80
CA PRO A 253 -21.94 -14.03 3.09
C PRO A 253 -21.12 -12.76 3.35
N VAL A 254 -19.87 -12.72 2.87
CA VAL A 254 -19.00 -11.54 2.99
C VAL A 254 -19.50 -10.42 2.09
N ARG A 255 -19.88 -10.73 0.85
CA ARG A 255 -20.51 -9.76 -0.07
C ARG A 255 -21.83 -9.21 0.48
N ASP A 256 -22.66 -10.06 1.07
CA ASP A 256 -23.94 -9.65 1.66
C ASP A 256 -23.72 -8.74 2.88
N PHE A 257 -22.76 -9.08 3.75
CA PHE A 257 -22.33 -8.21 4.85
C PHE A 257 -21.86 -6.83 4.37
N LEU A 258 -21.03 -6.78 3.32
CA LEU A 258 -20.52 -5.52 2.76
C LEU A 258 -21.64 -4.68 2.16
N LYS A 259 -22.59 -5.31 1.46
CA LYS A 259 -23.76 -4.64 0.88
C LYS A 259 -24.66 -4.07 1.98
N ALA A 260 -24.97 -4.86 3.01
CA ALA A 260 -25.77 -4.43 4.16
C ALA A 260 -25.08 -3.28 4.92
N SER A 261 -23.77 -3.40 5.17
CA SER A 261 -22.97 -2.33 5.78
C SER A 261 -23.05 -1.04 4.97
N GLY A 262 -22.94 -1.15 3.64
CA GLY A 262 -23.06 -0.03 2.71
C GLY A 262 -24.43 0.65 2.76
N SER A 263 -25.52 -0.12 2.85
CA SER A 263 -26.87 0.44 3.04
C SER A 263 -27.06 1.16 4.37
N LEU A 264 -26.24 0.82 5.38
CA LEU A 264 -26.18 1.48 6.68
C LEU A 264 -25.13 2.61 6.73
N GLY A 265 -24.61 3.04 5.57
CA GLY A 265 -23.67 4.15 5.47
C GLY A 265 -22.24 3.84 5.94
N LYS A 266 -21.90 2.56 6.15
CA LYS A 266 -20.56 2.13 6.57
C LYS A 266 -19.86 1.34 5.48
N LYS A 267 -18.58 1.63 5.28
CA LYS A 267 -17.73 0.89 4.34
C LYS A 267 -17.00 -0.24 5.07
N GLY A 268 -17.13 -1.46 4.55
CA GLY A 268 -16.37 -2.61 5.04
C GLY A 268 -15.10 -2.88 4.23
N VAL A 269 -14.24 -3.71 4.81
CA VAL A 269 -12.99 -4.20 4.20
C VAL A 269 -12.94 -5.72 4.31
N VAL A 270 -12.31 -6.39 3.35
CA VAL A 270 -12.19 -7.84 3.32
C VAL A 270 -10.81 -8.25 3.82
N PHE A 271 -10.78 -9.21 4.73
CA PHE A 271 -9.58 -9.90 5.16
C PHE A 271 -9.56 -11.32 4.60
N TYR A 272 -8.38 -11.71 4.14
CA TYR A 272 -8.12 -12.99 3.48
C TYR A 272 -7.17 -13.80 4.35
N SER A 273 -7.63 -14.96 4.81
CA SER A 273 -6.80 -15.93 5.53
C SER A 273 -6.55 -17.13 4.64
N GLY A 274 -5.35 -17.67 4.64
CA GLY A 274 -5.02 -18.85 3.84
C GLY A 274 -3.87 -19.64 4.45
N ASN A 275 -3.57 -20.77 3.84
CA ASN A 275 -2.42 -21.60 4.17
C ASN A 275 -1.27 -21.33 3.19
N GLY A 276 -0.07 -21.83 3.50
CA GLY A 276 1.06 -21.78 2.56
C GLY A 276 1.68 -20.40 2.38
N TRP A 277 1.78 -19.63 3.47
CA TRP A 277 2.45 -18.33 3.50
C TRP A 277 3.92 -18.40 3.02
N ASP A 278 4.55 -19.57 3.17
CA ASP A 278 5.94 -19.82 2.78
C ASP A 278 6.08 -20.55 1.44
N ALA A 279 4.99 -20.77 0.71
CA ALA A 279 5.06 -21.36 -0.62
C ALA A 279 5.92 -20.48 -1.54
N VAL A 280 6.73 -21.11 -2.40
CA VAL A 280 7.64 -20.40 -3.32
C VAL A 280 6.89 -19.37 -4.18
N ASN A 281 5.72 -19.76 -4.69
CA ASN A 281 4.86 -18.94 -5.54
C ASN A 281 3.77 -18.18 -4.77
N ALA A 282 3.87 -18.09 -3.44
CA ALA A 282 2.97 -17.27 -2.66
C ALA A 282 2.99 -15.81 -3.16
N PRO A 283 1.83 -15.14 -3.14
CA PRO A 283 1.74 -13.79 -3.67
C PRO A 283 2.59 -12.82 -2.84
N ARG A 284 3.43 -12.00 -3.49
CA ARG A 284 4.26 -10.97 -2.85
C ARG A 284 4.19 -9.67 -3.65
N CYS A 285 3.85 -8.56 -2.99
CA CYS A 285 3.78 -7.22 -3.58
C CYS A 285 4.68 -6.25 -2.82
N TRP A 286 5.48 -5.48 -3.54
CA TRP A 286 6.25 -4.38 -2.96
C TRP A 286 6.32 -3.17 -3.89
N ILE A 287 6.50 -2.00 -3.27
CA ILE A 287 6.61 -0.70 -3.92
C ILE A 287 7.91 -0.05 -3.44
N MET A 288 8.71 0.44 -4.37
CA MET A 288 9.90 1.23 -4.09
C MET A 288 9.80 2.59 -4.80
N VAL A 289 9.97 3.66 -4.06
CA VAL A 289 9.97 5.04 -4.56
C VAL A 289 11.38 5.59 -4.40
N THR A 290 12.06 5.85 -5.51
CA THR A 290 13.39 6.48 -5.53
C THR A 290 13.23 7.99 -5.70
N ILE A 291 13.95 8.75 -4.88
CA ILE A 291 13.81 10.20 -4.72
C ILE A 291 15.17 10.85 -5.01
N ASP A 292 15.18 11.81 -5.92
CA ASP A 292 16.37 12.55 -6.31
C ASP A 292 16.74 13.59 -5.22
N PRO A 293 17.89 13.43 -4.54
CA PRO A 293 18.35 14.37 -3.52
C PRO A 293 18.64 15.76 -4.08
N GLY A 294 18.89 15.91 -5.39
CA GLY A 294 19.06 17.20 -6.05
C GLY A 294 17.76 18.02 -6.11
N MET A 295 16.59 17.36 -6.08
CA MET A 295 15.28 17.99 -6.24
C MET A 295 14.42 17.97 -4.97
N TYR A 296 14.71 17.10 -4.01
CA TYR A 296 13.91 16.92 -2.80
C TYR A 296 14.76 16.97 -1.53
N ASP A 297 14.17 17.52 -0.48
CA ASP A 297 14.67 17.40 0.89
C ASP A 297 13.78 16.43 1.67
N LEU A 298 14.39 15.51 2.42
CA LEU A 298 13.67 14.65 3.35
C LEU A 298 13.53 15.33 4.72
N ARG A 299 12.37 15.19 5.35
CA ARG A 299 12.09 15.70 6.70
C ARG A 299 11.26 14.69 7.50
N PRO A 300 11.48 14.55 8.82
CA PRO A 300 10.52 13.87 9.68
C PRO A 300 9.16 14.58 9.61
N LEU A 301 8.08 13.81 9.71
CA LEU A 301 6.71 14.28 9.77
C LEU A 301 6.15 13.95 11.14
N PHE A 302 5.41 14.87 11.74
CA PHE A 302 4.83 14.71 13.07
C PHE A 302 3.30 14.81 13.00
N PRO A 303 2.56 14.15 13.90
CA PRO A 303 1.13 14.37 14.07
C PRO A 303 0.85 15.86 14.31
N PRO A 304 -0.22 16.43 13.73
CA PRO A 304 -0.56 17.84 13.95
C PRO A 304 -0.75 18.22 15.42
N ALA A 305 -1.24 17.27 16.24
CA ALA A 305 -1.42 17.44 17.67
C ALA A 305 -0.15 17.21 18.51
N GLY A 306 1.00 16.92 17.89
CA GLY A 306 2.27 16.66 18.55
C GLY A 306 2.57 15.18 18.84
N LEU A 307 3.74 14.93 19.43
CA LEU A 307 4.31 13.59 19.66
C LEU A 307 3.55 12.71 20.65
N SER A 308 2.65 13.27 21.45
CA SER A 308 1.74 12.47 22.29
C SER A 308 0.58 11.83 21.51
N ALA A 309 0.31 12.32 20.31
CA ALA A 309 -0.75 11.81 19.43
C ALA A 309 -0.19 10.82 18.40
N LEU A 310 -1.09 10.07 17.78
CA LEU A 310 -0.85 9.27 16.57
C LEU A 310 -1.74 9.82 15.47
N ALA A 311 -1.21 9.91 14.24
CA ALA A 311 -1.98 10.35 13.09
C ALA A 311 -1.70 9.47 11.86
N PRO A 312 -2.68 9.28 10.96
CA PRO A 312 -2.41 8.64 9.67
C PRO A 312 -1.30 9.37 8.91
N LEU A 313 -0.47 8.63 8.16
CA LEU A 313 0.60 9.20 7.35
C LEU A 313 0.06 10.24 6.35
N SER A 314 -1.09 9.97 5.73
CA SER A 314 -1.76 10.88 4.80
C SER A 314 -2.12 12.23 5.43
N VAL A 315 -2.41 12.28 6.73
CA VAL A 315 -2.67 13.52 7.47
C VAL A 315 -1.37 14.29 7.70
N MET A 316 -0.28 13.58 8.02
CA MET A 316 1.03 14.20 8.27
C MET A 316 1.77 14.61 6.99
N ALA A 317 1.47 13.98 5.85
CA ALA A 317 2.18 14.16 4.58
C ALA A 317 1.75 15.41 3.80
N SER A 318 1.05 16.36 4.44
CA SER A 318 0.64 17.62 3.79
C SER A 318 1.85 18.36 3.19
N GLY A 319 1.77 18.67 1.89
CA GLY A 319 2.83 19.34 1.14
C GLY A 319 4.01 18.45 0.72
N ALA A 320 4.03 17.16 1.08
CA ALA A 320 5.04 16.22 0.59
C ALA A 320 4.58 15.56 -0.72
N ASP A 321 5.49 15.40 -1.68
CA ASP A 321 5.19 14.70 -2.96
C ASP A 321 5.19 13.17 -2.76
N ALA A 322 5.97 12.69 -1.78
CA ALA A 322 5.99 11.31 -1.31
C ALA A 322 6.26 11.26 0.20
N ALA A 323 5.72 10.25 0.90
CA ALA A 323 6.04 10.00 2.30
C ALA A 323 5.95 8.52 2.65
N ILE A 324 6.58 8.12 3.74
CA ILE A 324 6.52 6.77 4.31
C ILE A 324 6.37 6.85 5.83
N ASN A 325 5.81 5.82 6.47
CA ASN A 325 5.75 5.76 7.93
C ASN A 325 7.16 5.72 8.56
N GLY A 326 7.24 6.14 9.83
CA GLY A 326 8.46 6.13 10.62
C GLY A 326 8.79 4.79 11.28
N GLY A 327 9.70 4.84 12.24
CA GLY A 327 10.04 3.72 13.12
C GLY A 327 9.04 3.49 14.26
N PHE A 328 9.50 2.73 15.26
CA PHE A 328 8.64 2.16 16.29
C PHE A 328 8.04 3.21 17.24
N TYR A 329 6.90 2.86 17.83
CA TYR A 329 6.19 3.67 18.82
C TYR A 329 5.41 2.77 19.78
N SER A 330 5.06 3.30 20.95
CA SER A 330 4.09 2.69 21.86
C SER A 330 2.70 3.29 21.63
N ILE A 331 1.66 2.47 21.84
CA ILE A 331 0.26 2.92 21.84
C ILE A 331 -0.18 2.99 23.30
N THR A 332 -0.61 4.17 23.74
CA THR A 332 -1.01 4.44 25.14
C THR A 332 -2.52 4.69 25.28
N GLY A 333 -3.23 4.76 24.15
CA GLY A 333 -4.67 4.90 24.07
C GLY A 333 -5.12 5.03 22.61
N LYS A 334 -6.42 5.31 22.41
CA LYS A 334 -6.92 5.60 21.07
C LYS A 334 -6.24 6.87 20.53
N GLU A 335 -5.63 6.74 19.35
CA GLU A 335 -4.89 7.81 18.68
C GLU A 335 -3.81 8.48 19.55
N SER A 336 -3.32 7.76 20.58
CA SER A 336 -2.37 8.27 21.55
C SER A 336 -1.19 7.32 21.66
N GLY A 337 0.02 7.88 21.71
CA GLY A 337 1.22 7.07 21.73
C GLY A 337 2.48 7.89 21.93
N SER A 338 3.63 7.25 21.77
CA SER A 338 4.93 7.93 21.87
C SER A 338 5.99 7.23 21.02
N PRO A 339 6.90 7.97 20.38
CA PRO A 339 7.95 7.37 19.56
C PRO A 339 8.94 6.59 20.42
N ILE A 340 9.39 5.45 19.91
CA ILE A 340 10.48 4.65 20.48
C ILE A 340 11.72 4.89 19.65
N GLY A 341 12.63 5.70 20.19
CA GLY A 341 13.90 6.04 19.57
C GLY A 341 14.03 7.49 19.18
N ILE A 342 15.17 7.83 18.61
CA ILE A 342 15.52 9.22 18.31
C ILE A 342 14.60 9.81 17.25
N LEU A 343 14.16 11.04 17.52
CA LEU A 343 13.62 11.95 16.53
C LEU A 343 14.35 13.28 16.66
N MET A 344 14.87 13.79 15.55
CA MET A 344 15.50 15.09 15.50
C MET A 344 14.99 15.86 14.28
N ASP A 345 14.56 17.10 14.50
CA ASP A 345 14.12 18.02 13.46
C ASP A 345 14.93 19.31 13.53
N ARG A 346 15.65 19.63 12.45
CA ARG A 346 16.51 20.82 12.33
C ARG A 346 17.45 21.04 13.53
N GLY A 347 18.04 19.97 14.04
CA GLY A 347 18.96 19.97 15.18
C GLY A 347 18.28 19.96 16.55
N VAL A 348 16.95 20.07 16.61
CA VAL A 348 16.19 19.98 17.86
C VAL A 348 15.86 18.51 18.12
N LEU A 349 16.37 17.99 19.24
CA LEU A 349 16.03 16.64 19.70
C LEU A 349 14.59 16.61 20.20
N ALA A 350 13.74 15.85 19.52
CA ALA A 350 12.33 15.69 19.87
C ALA A 350 12.07 14.39 20.64
N SER A 351 12.93 13.38 20.52
CA SER A 351 12.90 12.15 21.31
C SER A 351 14.33 11.59 21.39
N PRO A 352 14.77 11.06 22.54
CA PRO A 352 16.12 10.51 22.69
C PRO A 352 16.27 9.12 22.04
N PRO A 353 17.50 8.69 21.70
CA PRO A 353 17.77 7.40 21.09
C PRO A 353 17.39 6.22 21.99
N TYR A 354 16.94 5.15 21.37
CA TYR A 354 16.77 3.84 21.96
C TYR A 354 18.09 3.07 21.83
N ARG A 355 18.65 2.61 22.94
CA ARG A 355 19.97 1.98 22.96
C ARG A 355 20.01 0.70 22.11
N GLY A 356 21.10 0.50 21.39
CA GLY A 356 21.36 -0.72 20.61
C GLY A 356 20.57 -0.85 19.31
N ARG A 357 19.91 0.21 18.84
CA ARG A 357 19.22 0.26 17.54
C ARG A 357 19.84 1.28 16.61
N THR A 358 19.82 0.99 15.31
CA THR A 358 20.38 1.87 14.29
C THR A 358 19.54 3.13 14.10
N ILE A 359 20.24 4.25 14.11
CA ILE A 359 19.77 5.60 13.86
C ILE A 359 20.14 5.98 12.43
N LEU A 360 19.19 6.55 11.70
CA LEU A 360 19.45 7.26 10.45
C LEU A 360 19.49 8.76 10.74
N GLY A 361 20.66 9.36 10.66
CA GLY A 361 20.84 10.82 10.66
C GLY A 361 21.05 11.34 9.24
N TRP A 362 20.50 12.52 8.91
CA TRP A 362 20.79 13.22 7.66
C TRP A 362 20.79 14.74 7.81
N ASN A 363 21.25 15.45 6.79
CA ASN A 363 21.22 16.91 6.75
C ASN A 363 20.72 17.48 5.42
N SER A 364 20.60 18.81 5.35
CA SER A 364 20.14 19.55 4.15
C SER A 364 21.05 19.40 2.93
N ARG A 365 22.27 18.86 3.10
CA ARG A 365 23.19 18.54 2.00
C ARG A 365 23.04 17.10 1.51
N ASN A 366 22.01 16.38 1.96
CA ASN A 366 21.76 14.96 1.67
C ASN A 366 22.92 14.04 2.05
N LYS A 367 23.71 14.42 3.06
CA LYS A 367 24.61 13.46 3.70
C LYS A 367 23.79 12.66 4.69
N ALA A 368 24.01 11.34 4.73
CA ALA A 368 23.38 10.45 5.68
C ALA A 368 24.45 9.69 6.49
N SER A 369 24.09 9.30 7.69
CA SER A 369 24.92 8.52 8.62
C SER A 369 24.03 7.51 9.34
N PHE A 370 24.54 6.29 9.51
CA PHE A 370 23.84 5.16 10.11
C PHE A 370 24.63 4.71 11.34
N GLU A 371 24.16 5.07 12.53
CA GLU A 371 24.94 4.96 13.77
C GLU A 371 24.14 4.26 14.86
N GLN A 372 24.84 3.82 15.91
CA GLN A 372 24.23 3.51 17.20
C GLN A 372 24.84 4.48 18.22
N LEU A 373 23.99 5.28 18.86
CA LEU A 373 24.42 6.36 19.75
C LEU A 373 23.76 6.22 21.11
N GLU A 374 24.45 6.71 22.13
CA GLU A 374 23.91 6.91 23.47
C GLU A 374 23.63 8.40 23.70
N TRP A 375 22.70 8.71 24.61
CA TRP A 375 22.31 10.08 24.90
C TRP A 375 22.30 10.34 26.40
N SER A 376 22.76 11.52 26.78
CA SER A 376 22.53 12.09 28.10
C SER A 376 22.07 13.55 27.96
N GLY A 377 21.18 13.97 28.87
CA GLY A 377 20.69 15.33 28.94
C GLY A 377 20.88 15.89 30.35
N GLU A 378 21.29 17.13 30.44
CA GLU A 378 21.51 17.86 31.69
C GLU A 378 20.87 19.25 31.57
N VAL A 379 20.27 19.75 32.64
CA VAL A 379 19.93 21.15 32.83
C VAL A 379 20.86 21.73 33.89
N HIS A 380 21.63 22.75 33.51
CA HIS A 380 22.59 23.42 34.38
C HIS A 380 21.99 24.70 34.96
N PHE A 381 22.20 24.90 36.26
CA PHE A 381 21.73 26.03 37.03
C PHE A 381 22.89 26.97 37.36
N PRO A 382 22.69 28.31 37.35
CA PRO A 382 23.74 29.25 37.67
C PRO A 382 24.30 29.00 39.09
N GLY A 383 25.58 28.66 39.21
CA GLY A 383 26.27 28.54 40.50
C GLY A 383 25.85 27.38 41.42
N VAL A 384 24.88 26.55 41.01
CA VAL A 384 24.30 25.48 41.85
C VAL A 384 24.68 24.07 41.38
N GLY A 385 24.86 23.86 40.07
CA GLY A 385 25.21 22.56 39.48
C GLY A 385 24.23 22.15 38.38
N PHE A 386 24.00 20.84 38.20
CA PHE A 386 23.10 20.34 37.15
C PHE A 386 22.14 19.26 37.67
N MET A 387 21.02 19.10 36.97
CA MET A 387 20.12 17.96 37.10
C MET A 387 20.05 17.19 35.79
N ASN A 388 19.94 15.86 35.88
CA ASN A 388 19.77 15.01 34.71
C ASN A 388 18.35 15.14 34.14
N ILE A 389 18.25 15.37 32.83
CA ILE A 389 17.00 15.30 32.09
C ILE A 389 16.62 13.83 31.96
N THR A 390 15.53 13.43 32.59
CA THR A 390 15.05 12.05 32.60
C THR A 390 14.26 11.71 31.34
N ALA A 391 13.64 12.70 30.69
CA ALA A 391 12.93 12.52 29.44
C ALA A 391 12.86 13.79 28.58
N VAL A 392 12.63 13.62 27.29
CA VAL A 392 12.32 14.71 26.34
C VAL A 392 10.97 14.41 25.71
N ASN A 393 10.06 15.39 25.71
CA ASN A 393 8.71 15.31 25.11
C ASN A 393 7.95 14.02 25.48
N ARG A 394 7.94 13.65 26.75
CA ARG A 394 7.22 12.45 27.22
C ARG A 394 6.54 12.74 28.55
N ASN A 395 5.43 12.04 28.76
CA ASN A 395 4.83 11.99 30.08
C ASN A 395 5.68 11.09 31.00
N VAL A 396 5.87 11.51 32.25
CA VAL A 396 6.57 10.74 33.28
C VAL A 396 5.64 10.49 34.46
N ARG A 397 5.80 9.33 35.12
CA ARG A 397 5.07 9.00 36.34
C ARG A 397 6.03 9.17 37.52
N GLY A 398 5.66 10.00 38.49
CA GLY A 398 6.49 10.27 39.67
C GLY A 398 7.54 11.36 39.42
N ASP A 399 8.70 11.19 40.03
CA ASP A 399 9.78 12.19 40.03
C ASP A 399 10.55 12.23 38.70
N GLY A 400 10.95 13.43 38.27
CA GLY A 400 11.78 13.57 37.08
C GLY A 400 11.94 15.01 36.58
N VAL A 401 12.88 15.20 35.66
CA VAL A 401 13.10 16.46 34.94
C VAL A 401 12.86 16.22 33.47
N VAL A 402 11.85 16.87 32.90
CA VAL A 402 11.43 16.66 31.51
C VAL A 402 11.64 17.92 30.70
N PHE A 403 12.31 17.78 29.55
CA PHE A 403 12.45 18.87 28.60
C PHE A 403 11.37 18.77 27.51
N PHE A 404 10.51 19.77 27.44
CA PHE A 404 9.46 19.90 26.44
C PHE A 404 9.86 20.93 25.39
N THR A 405 9.72 20.54 24.13
CA THR A 405 9.87 21.38 22.95
C THR A 405 8.53 21.50 22.25
N ARG A 406 8.44 22.36 21.24
CA ARG A 406 7.26 22.49 20.36
C ARG A 406 6.73 21.18 19.76
N HIS A 407 7.55 20.12 19.71
CA HIS A 407 7.15 18.85 19.12
C HIS A 407 6.24 18.02 20.02
N PHE A 408 6.19 18.28 21.33
CA PHE A 408 5.37 17.48 22.24
C PHE A 408 3.87 17.61 21.92
N GLY A 409 3.40 18.84 21.73
CA GLY A 409 2.00 19.21 21.57
C GLY A 409 1.77 20.63 22.07
N GLU A 410 0.51 21.02 22.21
CA GLU A 410 0.15 22.39 22.64
C GLU A 410 0.43 22.66 24.12
N LYS A 411 0.36 21.63 24.97
CA LYS A 411 0.46 21.74 26.43
C LYS A 411 1.34 20.66 27.02
N THR A 412 1.96 20.94 28.16
CA THR A 412 2.61 19.94 28.99
C THR A 412 1.57 19.00 29.64
N PRO A 413 1.95 17.80 30.11
CA PRO A 413 1.03 16.90 30.80
C PRO A 413 0.54 17.45 32.13
N GLN A 414 -0.71 17.14 32.49
CA GLN A 414 -1.22 17.37 33.85
C GLN A 414 -0.51 16.42 34.84
N PRO A 415 0.24 16.93 35.83
CA PRO A 415 0.95 16.08 36.77
C PRO A 415 0.02 15.40 37.77
N GLN A 416 0.46 14.25 38.27
CA GLN A 416 -0.16 13.53 39.42
C GLN A 416 0.64 13.72 40.72
N VAL A 417 1.71 14.51 40.67
CA VAL A 417 2.63 14.82 41.77
C VAL A 417 2.88 16.33 41.80
N SER A 418 3.52 16.85 42.85
CA SER A 418 3.98 18.24 42.87
C SER A 418 4.84 18.52 41.63
N ALA A 419 4.62 19.65 40.98
CA ALA A 419 5.35 20.01 39.78
C ALA A 419 5.61 21.51 39.71
N ALA A 420 6.64 21.88 38.98
CA ALA A 420 6.88 23.25 38.56
C ALA A 420 7.51 23.26 37.16
N GLU A 421 7.27 24.32 36.40
CA GLU A 421 7.73 24.47 35.03
C GLU A 421 8.50 25.79 34.88
N ALA A 422 9.70 25.72 34.29
CA ALA A 422 10.43 26.89 33.82
C ALA A 422 10.25 27.02 32.30
N VAL A 423 9.69 28.14 31.86
CA VAL A 423 9.55 28.47 30.43
C VAL A 423 10.82 29.16 29.98
N LEU A 424 11.43 28.66 28.90
CA LEU A 424 12.70 29.16 28.39
C LEU A 424 12.55 29.84 27.02
N ASP A 425 13.18 31.01 26.89
CA ASP A 425 13.48 31.65 25.61
C ASP A 425 14.99 31.51 25.34
N GLY A 426 15.35 30.59 24.45
CA GLY A 426 16.71 30.06 24.38
C GLY A 426 17.07 29.36 25.70
N ASN A 427 18.07 29.88 26.40
CA ASN A 427 18.49 29.40 27.73
C ASN A 427 18.00 30.30 28.87
N THR A 428 17.29 31.40 28.58
CA THR A 428 16.81 32.32 29.61
C THR A 428 15.45 31.88 30.13
N CYS A 429 15.34 31.67 31.45
CA CYS A 429 14.06 31.49 32.13
C CYS A 429 13.26 32.78 32.08
N VAL A 430 12.06 32.75 31.52
CA VAL A 430 11.20 33.95 31.37
C VAL A 430 9.95 33.87 32.23
N GLU A 431 9.59 32.68 32.71
CA GLU A 431 8.41 32.45 33.52
C GLU A 431 8.57 31.15 34.31
N ILE A 432 8.08 31.14 35.56
CA ILE A 432 8.05 29.95 36.41
C ILE A 432 6.59 29.71 36.78
N ARG A 433 6.13 28.48 36.61
CA ARG A 433 4.75 28.06 36.88
C ARG A 433 4.73 26.95 37.91
N HIS A 434 3.79 26.99 38.84
CA HIS A 434 3.54 25.88 39.76
C HIS A 434 2.45 24.97 39.20
N GLY A 435 2.70 23.66 39.20
CA GLY A 435 1.87 22.65 38.56
C GLY A 435 2.36 22.26 37.16
N GLY A 436 1.43 21.83 36.31
CA GLY A 436 1.65 21.51 34.90
C GLY A 436 0.31 21.48 34.15
N GLY A 437 0.31 21.09 32.88
CA GLY A 437 -0.88 21.22 32.02
C GLY A 437 -0.95 22.56 31.29
N PHE A 438 0.14 23.33 31.29
CA PHE A 438 0.19 24.67 30.73
C PHE A 438 0.56 24.66 29.25
N PRO A 439 0.18 25.71 28.48
CA PRO A 439 0.62 25.87 27.11
C PRO A 439 2.14 25.94 26.98
N ILE A 440 2.68 25.24 25.97
CA ILE A 440 4.06 25.39 25.53
C ILE A 440 4.08 26.57 24.54
N PRO A 441 4.65 27.74 24.90
CA PRO A 441 4.53 28.92 24.06
C PRO A 441 5.29 28.74 22.72
N PRO A 442 4.78 29.31 21.62
CA PRO A 442 5.47 29.26 20.33
C PRO A 442 6.90 29.81 20.42
N GLY A 443 7.86 29.11 19.81
CA GLY A 443 9.27 29.50 19.83
C GLY A 443 10.02 29.24 21.14
N ARG A 444 9.31 28.84 22.20
CA ARG A 444 9.89 28.56 23.53
C ARG A 444 9.96 27.07 23.83
N SER A 445 10.68 26.73 24.88
CA SER A 445 10.74 25.39 25.46
C SER A 445 10.34 25.45 26.94
N VAL A 446 10.10 24.28 27.54
CA VAL A 446 9.73 24.18 28.96
C VAL A 446 10.58 23.09 29.61
N VAL A 447 11.16 23.38 30.77
CA VAL A 447 11.71 22.36 31.66
C VAL A 447 10.72 22.14 32.80
N ALA A 448 10.17 20.94 32.88
CA ALA A 448 9.25 20.54 33.95
C ALA A 448 9.98 19.71 35.00
N PHE A 449 9.83 20.10 36.26
CA PHE A 449 10.35 19.42 37.43
C PHE A 449 9.18 18.74 38.14
N TYR A 450 9.15 17.41 38.15
CA TYR A 450 8.09 16.61 38.76
C TYR A 450 8.57 15.94 40.06
N GLY A 451 7.68 15.86 41.05
CA GLY A 451 7.94 15.20 42.32
C GLY A 451 8.86 16.01 43.23
N SER A 452 9.74 15.33 43.95
CA SER A 452 10.60 15.96 44.98
C SER A 452 11.54 17.03 44.42
N VAL A 453 11.94 16.94 43.15
CA VAL A 453 12.83 17.92 42.49
C VAL A 453 12.12 19.22 42.12
N SER A 454 10.78 19.28 42.16
CA SER A 454 10.01 20.50 41.88
C SER A 454 10.35 21.65 42.85
N ARG A 455 10.81 21.33 44.07
CA ARG A 455 11.23 22.33 45.05
C ARG A 455 12.34 23.25 44.56
N PHE A 456 13.24 22.76 43.70
CA PHE A 456 14.36 23.52 43.14
C PHE A 456 13.92 24.59 42.14
N ALA A 457 12.69 24.52 41.63
CA ALA A 457 12.13 25.60 40.83
C ALA A 457 11.86 26.87 41.64
N SER A 458 11.77 26.77 42.98
CA SER A 458 11.59 27.94 43.86
C SER A 458 12.84 28.82 43.93
N ASP A 459 14.00 28.27 43.58
CA ASP A 459 15.28 28.98 43.55
C ASP A 459 15.51 29.68 42.20
N LEU A 460 14.60 29.49 41.23
CA LEU A 460 14.65 30.16 39.93
C LEU A 460 13.93 31.50 39.98
N SER A 461 14.37 32.43 39.13
CA SER A 461 13.71 33.69 38.84
C SER A 461 13.72 33.97 37.33
N PRO A 462 12.74 34.72 36.80
CA PRO A 462 12.84 35.25 35.44
C PRO A 462 14.15 36.04 35.26
N GLY A 463 14.89 35.73 34.20
CA GLY A 463 16.23 36.25 33.91
C GLY A 463 17.36 35.23 34.11
N ASP A 464 17.12 34.18 34.91
CA ASP A 464 18.12 33.14 35.15
C ASP A 464 18.46 32.36 33.87
N GLN A 465 19.73 31.95 33.76
CA GLN A 465 20.21 31.13 32.64
C GLN A 465 20.16 29.65 33.01
N LEU A 466 19.34 28.87 32.30
CA LEU A 466 19.29 27.42 32.39
C LEU A 466 19.88 26.82 31.12
N ASP A 467 21.14 26.36 31.19
CA ASP A 467 21.81 25.76 30.04
C ASP A 467 21.35 24.31 29.86
N ILE A 468 20.67 24.05 28.74
CA ILE A 468 20.20 22.72 28.35
C ILE A 468 21.26 22.03 27.50
N VAL A 469 21.94 21.05 28.09
CA VAL A 469 23.03 20.32 27.44
C VAL A 469 22.56 18.91 27.07
N GLN A 470 22.51 18.61 25.78
CA GLN A 470 22.14 17.29 25.26
C GLN A 470 23.32 16.70 24.49
N LYS A 471 23.92 15.64 25.04
CA LYS A 471 25.13 15.00 24.49
C LYS A 471 24.77 13.71 23.79
N MET A 472 25.19 13.56 22.54
CA MET A 472 25.19 12.29 21.82
C MET A 472 26.58 11.69 21.89
N GLN A 473 26.67 10.43 22.31
CA GLN A 473 27.93 9.72 22.53
C GLN A 473 28.03 8.53 21.58
N GLY A 474 29.25 8.30 21.08
CA GLY A 474 29.53 7.29 20.06
C GLY A 474 29.36 7.80 18.62
N GLY A 475 29.38 6.85 17.68
CA GLY A 475 29.24 7.10 16.24
C GLY A 475 30.44 7.77 15.57
N SER A 476 30.32 7.95 14.26
CA SER A 476 31.36 8.61 13.46
C SER A 476 31.32 10.14 13.58
N PRO A 477 32.44 10.85 13.31
CA PRO A 477 32.45 12.32 13.25
C PRO A 477 31.44 12.93 12.28
N ALA A 478 30.94 12.16 11.30
CA ALA A 478 29.91 12.62 10.37
C ALA A 478 28.60 12.99 11.08
N TRP A 479 28.29 12.34 12.22
CA TRP A 479 27.07 12.57 13.00
C TRP A 479 26.91 14.04 13.41
N GLY A 480 27.99 14.72 13.80
CA GLY A 480 27.95 16.12 14.27
C GLY A 480 27.42 17.12 13.23
N SER A 481 27.28 16.70 11.97
CA SER A 481 26.70 17.52 10.90
C SER A 481 25.25 17.16 10.54
N MET A 482 24.64 16.19 11.23
CA MET A 482 23.27 15.75 10.98
C MET A 482 22.28 16.67 11.69
N THR A 483 21.23 17.07 10.98
CA THR A 483 20.20 17.99 11.50
C THR A 483 18.83 17.33 11.57
N TYR A 484 18.68 16.16 10.98
CA TYR A 484 17.50 15.33 11.10
C TYR A 484 17.91 13.93 11.52
N ALA A 485 17.07 13.26 12.30
CA ALA A 485 17.28 11.86 12.62
C ALA A 485 15.97 11.14 12.90
N VAL A 486 15.95 9.87 12.55
CA VAL A 486 14.92 8.90 12.94
C VAL A 486 15.59 7.60 13.36
N GLN A 487 14.88 6.78 14.11
CA GLN A 487 15.37 5.46 14.49
C GLN A 487 14.43 4.37 14.03
N GLY A 488 15.01 3.28 13.55
CA GLY A 488 14.29 2.08 13.18
C GLY A 488 14.99 0.87 13.77
N GLY A 489 15.28 -0.08 12.92
CA GLY A 489 16.06 -1.27 13.22
C GLY A 489 15.39 -2.53 12.65
N PRO A 490 16.18 -3.52 12.20
CA PRO A 490 17.63 -3.46 12.11
C PRO A 490 18.10 -2.75 10.83
N LEU A 491 19.38 -2.38 10.78
CA LEU A 491 20.04 -2.06 9.51
C LEU A 491 20.12 -3.33 8.67
N LEU A 492 19.52 -3.32 7.48
CA LEU A 492 19.41 -4.48 6.58
C LEU A 492 20.55 -4.55 5.58
N VAL A 493 21.03 -3.40 5.10
CA VAL A 493 22.10 -3.32 4.11
C VAL A 493 23.09 -2.23 4.50
N ARG A 494 24.38 -2.52 4.39
CA ARG A 494 25.48 -1.57 4.61
C ARG A 494 26.54 -1.73 3.53
N LYS A 495 26.85 -0.64 2.83
CA LYS A 495 27.79 -0.62 1.69
C LYS A 495 27.49 -1.69 0.62
N GLY A 496 26.21 -2.04 0.43
CA GLY A 496 25.77 -3.05 -0.54
C GLY A 496 25.76 -4.49 -0.01
N ASP A 497 26.17 -4.72 1.24
CA ASP A 497 26.14 -6.04 1.87
C ASP A 497 24.96 -6.21 2.82
N VAL A 498 24.34 -7.39 2.77
CA VAL A 498 23.23 -7.75 3.66
C VAL A 498 23.76 -8.01 5.05
N LEU A 499 23.07 -7.46 6.03
CA LEU A 499 23.34 -7.62 7.46
C LEU A 499 22.30 -8.56 8.08
N PHE A 500 22.68 -9.24 9.17
CA PHE A 500 21.85 -10.24 9.85
C PHE A 500 21.63 -9.90 11.34
N GLU A 501 22.24 -8.83 11.82
CA GLU A 501 22.06 -8.32 13.18
C GLU A 501 20.59 -7.98 13.43
N THR A 502 20.05 -8.42 14.56
CA THR A 502 18.63 -8.25 14.89
C THR A 502 18.34 -7.00 15.71
N GLU A 503 19.37 -6.36 16.26
CA GLU A 503 19.25 -5.17 17.13
C GLU A 503 18.24 -5.35 18.27
N ASN A 504 18.28 -6.55 18.88
CA ASN A 504 17.40 -6.98 19.98
C ASN A 504 15.90 -6.94 19.64
N LEU A 505 15.55 -7.08 18.36
CA LEU A 505 14.17 -7.30 17.95
C LEU A 505 13.75 -8.75 18.19
N SER A 506 12.49 -8.95 18.55
CA SER A 506 11.95 -10.29 18.81
C SER A 506 11.88 -11.13 17.54
N ASP A 507 11.96 -12.46 17.71
CA ASP A 507 11.85 -13.41 16.59
C ASP A 507 10.56 -13.22 15.78
N GLY A 508 9.46 -12.83 16.44
CA GLY A 508 8.20 -12.51 15.77
C GLY A 508 8.34 -11.39 14.74
N VAL A 509 9.21 -10.40 14.99
CA VAL A 509 9.51 -9.32 14.04
C VAL A 509 10.56 -9.76 13.02
N VAL A 510 11.55 -10.54 13.43
CA VAL A 510 12.71 -10.88 12.58
C VAL A 510 12.39 -11.97 11.57
N SER A 511 11.84 -13.10 12.02
CA SER A 511 11.74 -14.33 11.20
C SER A 511 10.38 -14.51 10.52
N ARG A 512 9.31 -13.88 11.02
CA ARG A 512 7.97 -14.03 10.42
C ARG A 512 7.76 -13.07 9.26
N ARG A 513 6.84 -13.44 8.36
CA ARG A 513 6.41 -12.56 7.27
C ARG A 513 5.46 -11.48 7.78
N HIS A 514 5.80 -10.24 7.47
CA HIS A 514 4.96 -9.08 7.75
C HIS A 514 5.00 -8.09 6.58
N PRO A 515 4.05 -7.16 6.50
CA PRO A 515 4.27 -5.91 5.81
C PRO A 515 5.53 -5.24 6.36
N ARG A 516 6.36 -4.67 5.48
CA ARG A 516 7.66 -4.09 5.83
C ARG A 516 7.78 -2.68 5.28
N THR A 517 8.49 -1.85 6.02
CA THR A 517 8.82 -0.49 5.65
C THR A 517 10.33 -0.32 5.77
N ALA A 518 10.97 0.25 4.75
CA ALA A 518 12.40 0.54 4.81
C ALA A 518 12.74 1.85 4.10
N ILE A 519 13.82 2.48 4.55
CA ILE A 519 14.39 3.71 3.99
C ILE A 519 15.89 3.51 3.78
N GLY A 520 16.46 4.18 2.79
CA GLY A 520 17.90 4.17 2.63
C GLY A 520 18.41 4.92 1.42
N LEU A 521 19.63 4.59 1.03
CA LEU A 521 20.33 5.17 -0.11
C LEU A 521 20.68 4.09 -1.13
N THR A 522 20.50 4.40 -2.42
CA THR A 522 21.04 3.60 -3.52
C THR A 522 22.55 3.79 -3.63
N GLY A 523 23.23 2.93 -4.38
CA GLY A 523 24.66 3.11 -4.73
C GLY A 523 24.96 4.41 -5.49
N SER A 524 23.96 4.98 -6.16
CA SER A 524 24.05 6.29 -6.82
C SER A 524 23.75 7.48 -5.89
N GLY A 525 23.50 7.23 -4.60
CA GLY A 525 23.20 8.28 -3.62
C GLY A 525 21.76 8.80 -3.65
N GLN A 526 20.84 8.15 -4.37
CA GLN A 526 19.42 8.52 -4.33
C GLN A 526 18.77 7.98 -3.06
N TRP A 527 17.86 8.75 -2.48
CA TRP A 527 17.01 8.24 -1.40
C TRP A 527 16.00 7.23 -1.95
N PHE A 528 15.60 6.26 -1.13
CA PHE A 528 14.44 5.44 -1.44
C PHE A 528 13.53 5.23 -0.24
N PHE A 529 12.23 5.11 -0.53
CA PHE A 529 11.19 4.60 0.34
C PHE A 529 10.75 3.24 -0.19
N PHE A 530 10.65 2.24 0.69
CA PHE A 530 10.22 0.89 0.33
C PHE A 530 9.09 0.43 1.24
N VAL A 531 8.01 -0.07 0.65
CA VAL A 531 6.95 -0.80 1.37
C VAL A 531 6.70 -2.14 0.71
N GLY A 532 6.81 -3.21 1.49
CA GLY A 532 6.32 -4.53 1.14
C GLY A 532 4.95 -4.75 1.79
N ASP A 533 3.92 -5.05 1.00
CA ASP A 533 2.59 -5.36 1.52
C ASP A 533 2.59 -6.76 2.17
N GLY A 534 1.64 -7.05 3.06
CA GLY A 534 1.58 -8.33 3.75
C GLY A 534 0.24 -8.60 4.45
N ARG A 535 0.14 -9.77 5.11
CA ARG A 535 -1.06 -10.22 5.84
C ARG A 535 -2.31 -10.37 4.96
N ASN A 536 -2.14 -10.61 3.67
CA ASN A 536 -3.24 -10.86 2.75
C ASN A 536 -2.92 -12.06 1.86
N ALA A 537 -3.58 -13.20 2.09
CA ALA A 537 -3.29 -14.44 1.38
C ALA A 537 -3.55 -14.39 -0.15
N VAL A 538 -4.34 -13.42 -0.63
CA VAL A 538 -4.64 -13.24 -2.07
C VAL A 538 -3.65 -12.27 -2.73
N HIS A 539 -3.32 -11.19 -2.03
CA HIS A 539 -2.52 -10.07 -2.54
C HIS A 539 -1.03 -10.16 -2.19
N SER A 540 -0.69 -10.29 -0.91
CA SER A 540 0.69 -10.34 -0.46
C SER A 540 0.79 -11.00 0.91
N VAL A 541 1.57 -12.08 1.00
CA VAL A 541 1.84 -12.77 2.28
C VAL A 541 2.80 -12.01 3.18
N GLY A 542 3.57 -11.08 2.62
CA GLY A 542 4.60 -10.31 3.33
C GLY A 542 5.98 -10.93 3.25
N PHE A 543 6.91 -10.29 3.95
CA PHE A 543 8.34 -10.54 3.80
C PHE A 543 8.99 -10.74 5.17
N THR A 544 9.98 -11.62 5.23
CA THR A 544 10.94 -11.64 6.34
C THR A 544 11.91 -10.47 6.20
N LEU A 545 12.68 -10.16 7.25
CA LEU A 545 13.72 -9.13 7.14
C LEU A 545 14.81 -9.52 6.13
N ALA A 546 15.19 -10.80 6.09
CA ALA A 546 16.18 -11.32 5.14
C ALA A 546 15.70 -11.16 3.67
N GLU A 547 14.45 -11.52 3.38
CA GLU A 547 13.89 -11.31 2.04
C GLU A 547 13.82 -9.83 1.66
N THR A 548 13.50 -8.97 2.63
CA THR A 548 13.48 -7.52 2.43
C THR A 548 14.88 -7.00 2.10
N ALA A 549 15.90 -7.43 2.84
CA ALA A 549 17.30 -7.07 2.60
C ALA A 549 17.76 -7.53 1.21
N ASP A 550 17.43 -8.75 0.81
CA ASP A 550 17.75 -9.29 -0.51
C ASP A 550 17.09 -8.52 -1.65
N ILE A 551 15.81 -8.16 -1.49
CA ILE A 551 15.09 -7.33 -2.46
C ILE A 551 15.77 -5.96 -2.58
N LEU A 552 16.08 -5.31 -1.46
CA LEU A 552 16.72 -3.99 -1.45
C LEU A 552 18.12 -4.03 -2.08
N LYS A 553 18.95 -5.03 -1.75
CA LYS A 553 20.27 -5.23 -2.37
C LYS A 553 20.14 -5.43 -3.88
N LYS A 554 19.25 -6.31 -4.34
CA LYS A 554 18.99 -6.54 -5.78
C LYS A 554 18.49 -5.30 -6.52
N ASN A 555 17.88 -4.35 -5.80
CA ASN A 555 17.42 -3.06 -6.32
C ASN A 555 18.42 -1.92 -6.09
N GLY A 556 19.68 -2.24 -5.77
CA GLY A 556 20.79 -1.29 -5.73
C GLY A 556 20.89 -0.47 -4.45
N ALA A 557 20.25 -0.91 -3.35
CA ALA A 557 20.46 -0.30 -2.04
C ALA A 557 21.92 -0.46 -1.60
N ALA A 558 22.57 0.64 -1.28
CA ALA A 558 23.87 0.66 -0.61
C ALA A 558 23.69 0.67 0.91
N TYR A 559 22.67 1.38 1.40
CA TYR A 559 22.27 1.39 2.80
C TYR A 559 20.77 1.22 2.89
N ALA A 560 20.29 0.42 3.85
CA ALA A 560 18.87 0.20 4.07
C ALA A 560 18.58 -0.02 5.55
N LEU A 561 17.74 0.82 6.14
CA LEU A 561 17.25 0.70 7.51
C LEU A 561 15.79 0.23 7.49
N ASN A 562 15.49 -0.85 8.22
CA ASN A 562 14.11 -1.25 8.48
C ASN A 562 13.45 -0.24 9.42
N LEU A 563 12.19 0.08 9.16
CA LEU A 563 11.31 0.92 9.98
C LEU A 563 10.17 0.09 10.58
N ASP A 564 9.19 0.74 11.22
CA ASP A 564 8.05 0.00 11.77
C ASP A 564 7.21 -0.59 10.63
N GLY A 565 6.76 -1.83 10.83
CA GLY A 565 6.09 -2.63 9.81
C GLY A 565 4.64 -2.94 10.16
N GLY A 566 4.12 -4.06 9.63
CA GLY A 566 2.77 -4.50 9.94
C GLY A 566 1.71 -3.49 9.50
N GLY A 567 0.75 -3.20 10.38
CA GLY A 567 -0.32 -2.25 10.06
C GLY A 567 0.14 -0.81 9.92
N SER A 568 1.35 -0.47 10.36
CA SER A 568 1.96 0.85 10.18
C SER A 568 2.48 1.06 8.75
N SER A 569 2.78 -0.01 8.00
CA SER A 569 3.36 0.07 6.67
C SER A 569 2.45 0.80 5.68
N SER A 570 2.86 2.02 5.36
CA SER A 570 2.12 2.92 4.48
C SER A 570 3.09 3.75 3.64
N ILE A 571 2.74 3.92 2.36
CA ILE A 571 3.46 4.81 1.45
C ILE A 571 2.49 5.75 0.76
N PHE A 572 2.75 7.04 0.92
CA PHE A 572 1.98 8.13 0.37
C PHE A 572 2.67 8.67 -0.89
N LEU A 573 1.90 8.87 -1.95
CA LEU A 573 2.38 9.40 -3.22
C LEU A 573 1.25 10.13 -3.93
N GLY A 574 1.51 11.36 -4.39
CA GLY A 574 0.56 12.12 -5.21
C GLY A 574 -0.79 12.34 -4.54
N GLY A 575 -0.80 12.65 -3.24
CA GLY A 575 -2.02 13.00 -2.51
C GLY A 575 -2.75 11.83 -1.86
N ARG A 576 -2.25 10.58 -1.95
CA ARG A 576 -2.92 9.41 -1.39
C ARG A 576 -1.94 8.32 -0.95
N VAL A 577 -2.39 7.44 -0.05
CA VAL A 577 -1.73 6.15 0.20
C VAL A 577 -1.95 5.22 -1.01
N VAL A 578 -0.89 4.57 -1.47
CA VAL A 578 -0.93 3.75 -2.69
C VAL A 578 -0.80 2.25 -2.46
N ASN A 579 -0.24 1.80 -1.33
CA ASN A 579 -0.06 0.37 -1.03
C ASN A 579 -1.32 -0.26 -0.41
N ALA A 580 -1.37 -1.60 -0.35
CA ALA A 580 -2.47 -2.30 0.30
C ALA A 580 -2.25 -2.36 1.82
N LEU A 581 -3.05 -1.59 2.55
CA LEU A 581 -2.97 -1.46 4.01
C LEU A 581 -3.43 -2.75 4.70
N SER A 582 -2.57 -3.33 5.55
CA SER A 582 -2.84 -4.65 6.14
C SER A 582 -3.99 -4.67 7.15
N ASP A 583 -4.34 -3.52 7.73
CA ASP A 583 -5.46 -3.37 8.67
C ASP A 583 -6.76 -2.98 7.94
N GLY A 584 -6.73 -2.93 6.59
CA GLY A 584 -7.84 -2.49 5.73
C GLY A 584 -8.11 -0.98 5.76
N ARG A 585 -7.54 -0.26 6.72
CA ARG A 585 -7.51 1.20 6.80
C ARG A 585 -6.11 1.67 7.18
N GLU A 586 -5.86 2.96 7.02
CA GLU A 586 -4.60 3.55 7.41
C GLU A 586 -4.51 3.60 8.94
N ARG A 587 -3.42 3.06 9.49
CA ARG A 587 -3.18 3.07 10.93
C ARG A 587 -2.60 4.44 11.33
N PRO A 588 -3.11 5.09 12.39
CA PRO A 588 -2.42 6.21 13.00
C PRO A 588 -1.04 5.79 13.55
N VAL A 589 0.00 6.53 13.18
CA VAL A 589 1.40 6.27 13.60
C VAL A 589 2.00 7.50 14.27
N SER A 590 3.10 7.33 15.00
CA SER A 590 3.69 8.41 15.79
C SER A 590 4.48 9.43 14.98
N TYR A 591 5.01 9.05 13.81
CA TYR A 591 5.71 9.95 12.90
C TYR A 591 5.88 9.30 11.52
N GLY A 592 6.26 10.11 10.54
CA GLY A 592 6.58 9.69 9.18
C GLY A 592 7.86 10.36 8.67
N ILE A 593 8.19 10.12 7.40
CA ILE A 593 9.28 10.79 6.69
C ILE A 593 8.73 11.24 5.33
N GLY A 594 8.82 12.53 5.03
CA GLY A 594 8.28 13.15 3.82
C GLY A 594 9.37 13.70 2.92
N ALA A 595 9.15 13.63 1.61
CA ALA A 595 9.96 14.22 0.57
C ALA A 595 9.31 15.51 0.05
N PHE A 596 9.99 16.64 0.26
CA PHE A 596 9.52 17.97 -0.09
C PHE A 596 10.35 18.54 -1.23
N ARG A 597 9.69 19.10 -2.25
CA ARG A 597 10.39 19.69 -3.39
C ARG A 597 11.22 20.91 -2.93
N ARG A 598 12.48 20.94 -3.35
CA ARG A 598 13.39 22.06 -3.09
C ARG A 598 12.88 23.35 -3.72
N GLY A 599 13.03 24.44 -2.99
CA GLY A 599 12.68 25.79 -3.45
C GLY A 599 11.18 26.08 -3.54
N VAL A 600 10.29 25.14 -3.20
CA VAL A 600 8.83 25.34 -3.30
C VAL A 600 8.20 25.79 -1.97
N ASN A 601 8.88 25.70 -0.84
CA ASN A 601 8.44 26.27 0.43
C ASN A 601 9.67 26.71 1.25
N LYS A 602 9.96 28.01 1.25
CA LYS A 602 10.81 28.67 2.25
C LYS A 602 9.92 29.26 3.32
#